data_AF-A0A1J4V2T3-F1
#
_entry.id   AF-A0A1J4V2T3-F1
#
_cell.length_a   1.000
_cell.length_b   1.000
_cell.length_c   1.000
_cell.angle_alpha   90.00
_cell.angle_beta   90.00
_cell.angle_gamma   90.00
#
_symmetry.space_group_name_H-M   'P 1'
#
loop_
_entity.id
_entity.type
_entity.pdbx_description
1 polymer ?
#
loop_
_entity_poly.entity_id
_entity_poly.type
_entity_poly.pdbx_seq_one_letter_code
_entity_poly.pdbx_strand_id
1 'polypeptide(L)'
;MEEFLFADFGFSKKETILVYSGNKGYHVHVRSNALRELRQDERRELLEFVNGPKKDLLVRSKDERHAVLRGPTAESKGWHKKFYCEAEAALADPKAAGFSKPKTAKIEADRKWATAALAKGNWGFLPDLEKVWERVWLETKRKHALNPDAQVTLDLARLIRLPGSLHGGTGFAAAIVDRPDFDPLKHALAFSMKRTEAVRTSDAFIVELGGEARTVKAGENEVPEAVAVLLAAKGKLA
;
A
#
# COMPACT_ATOMS: atom_id res chain seq x y z
N MET A 1 3.94 -1.67 3.21
CA MET A 1 4.05 -3.08 2.77
C MET A 1 5.19 -3.78 3.47
N GLU A 2 6.44 -3.33 3.29
CA GLU A 2 7.63 -3.95 3.92
C GLU A 2 7.51 -4.10 5.44
N GLU A 3 6.97 -3.08 6.12
CA GLU A 3 6.73 -3.14 7.57
C GLU A 3 5.86 -4.33 7.98
N PHE A 4 4.75 -4.58 7.26
CA PHE A 4 3.89 -5.73 7.56
C PHE A 4 4.61 -7.05 7.33
N LEU A 5 5.30 -7.19 6.19
CA LEU A 5 5.96 -8.45 5.82
C LEU A 5 7.14 -8.77 6.74
N PHE A 6 7.97 -7.78 7.06
CA PHE A 6 9.26 -8.01 7.71
C PHE A 6 9.22 -7.70 9.21
N ALA A 7 8.53 -6.64 9.63
CA ALA A 7 8.48 -6.25 11.04
C ALA A 7 7.31 -6.92 11.78
N ASP A 8 6.11 -6.91 11.20
CA ASP A 8 4.92 -7.44 11.87
C ASP A 8 4.81 -8.97 11.73
N PHE A 9 5.01 -9.52 10.53
CA PHE A 9 4.96 -10.98 10.29
C PHE A 9 6.31 -11.69 10.41
N GLY A 10 7.43 -10.96 10.35
CA GLY A 10 8.76 -11.54 10.53
C GLY A 10 9.28 -12.38 9.36
N PHE A 11 8.72 -12.24 8.15
CA PHE A 11 9.24 -12.94 6.98
C PHE A 11 10.62 -12.41 6.58
N SER A 12 11.45 -13.27 5.99
CA SER A 12 12.72 -12.82 5.45
C SER A 12 12.56 -12.19 4.05
N LYS A 13 13.44 -11.25 3.70
CA LYS A 13 13.53 -10.72 2.34
C LYS A 13 13.83 -11.81 1.29
N LYS A 14 14.49 -12.91 1.69
CA LYS A 14 14.83 -14.03 0.80
C LYS A 14 13.61 -14.86 0.40
N GLU A 15 12.59 -14.90 1.26
CA GLU A 15 11.33 -15.61 1.00
C GLU A 15 10.30 -14.73 0.30
N THR A 16 10.58 -13.43 0.12
CA THR A 16 9.64 -12.46 -0.44
C THR A 16 10.11 -11.99 -1.81
N ILE A 17 9.23 -12.02 -2.81
CA ILE A 17 9.51 -11.52 -4.15
C ILE A 17 8.42 -10.53 -4.55
N LEU A 18 8.80 -9.31 -4.89
CA LEU A 18 7.91 -8.33 -5.51
C LEU A 18 8.00 -8.48 -7.03
N VAL A 19 6.85 -8.59 -7.69
CA VAL A 19 6.76 -8.86 -9.13
C VAL A 19 5.79 -7.88 -9.75
N TYR A 20 6.22 -7.12 -10.76
CA TYR A 20 5.31 -6.39 -11.63
C TYR A 20 4.53 -7.39 -12.49
N SER A 21 3.20 -7.25 -12.56
CA SER A 21 2.32 -8.23 -13.22
C SER A 21 2.42 -8.22 -14.75
N GLY A 22 3.15 -7.25 -15.32
CA GLY A 22 3.18 -6.97 -16.75
C GLY A 22 2.07 -6.03 -17.22
N ASN A 23 1.18 -5.55 -16.34
CA ASN A 23 0.10 -4.63 -16.73
C ASN A 23 -0.10 -3.46 -15.75
N LYS A 24 -1.03 -3.54 -14.80
CA LYS A 24 -1.41 -2.40 -13.93
C LYS A 24 -1.17 -2.64 -12.44
N GLY A 25 -0.44 -3.69 -12.08
CA GLY A 25 -0.30 -4.05 -10.67
C GLY A 25 0.95 -4.82 -10.37
N TYR A 26 1.10 -5.11 -9.08
CA TYR A 26 2.21 -5.88 -8.54
C TYR A 26 1.67 -7.06 -7.73
N HIS A 27 2.47 -8.11 -7.68
CA HIS A 27 2.24 -9.27 -6.84
C HIS A 27 3.37 -9.37 -5.83
N VAL A 28 3.03 -9.71 -4.60
CA VAL A 28 4.00 -10.08 -3.58
C VAL A 28 3.88 -11.58 -3.37
N HIS A 29 4.93 -12.31 -3.70
CA HIS A 29 5.01 -13.74 -3.45
C HIS A 29 5.79 -13.97 -2.16
N VAL A 30 5.16 -14.60 -1.18
CA VAL A 30 5.83 -15.00 0.06
C VAL A 30 5.93 -16.53 0.08
N ARG A 31 7.15 -17.05 -0.01
CA ARG A 31 7.47 -18.48 -0.06
C ARG A 31 7.92 -18.96 1.32
N SER A 32 6.97 -19.10 2.24
CA SER A 32 7.21 -19.63 3.58
C SER A 32 6.39 -20.90 3.81
N ASN A 33 7.00 -21.92 4.42
CA ASN A 33 6.29 -23.16 4.76
C ASN A 33 5.13 -22.91 5.73
N ALA A 34 5.29 -21.99 6.68
CA ALA A 34 4.23 -21.60 7.62
C ALA A 34 2.98 -21.04 6.90
N LEU A 35 3.16 -20.33 5.79
CA LEU A 35 2.04 -19.81 4.98
C LEU A 35 1.40 -20.89 4.09
N ARG A 36 2.16 -21.91 3.70
CA ARG A 36 1.68 -22.96 2.79
C ARG A 36 0.55 -23.78 3.40
N GLU A 37 0.57 -23.96 4.71
CA GLU A 37 -0.41 -24.74 5.46
C GLU A 37 -1.68 -23.95 5.80
N LEU A 38 -1.65 -22.62 5.65
CA LEU A 38 -2.79 -21.78 6.00
C LEU A 38 -3.99 -22.03 5.10
N ARG A 39 -5.12 -22.30 5.74
CA ARG A 39 -6.44 -22.40 5.13
C ARG A 39 -7.00 -21.03 4.79
N GLN A 40 -8.11 -21.02 4.06
CA GLN A 40 -8.74 -19.80 3.56
C GLN A 40 -9.19 -18.85 4.69
N ASP A 41 -9.72 -19.40 5.79
CA ASP A 41 -10.10 -18.66 7.01
C ASP A 41 -8.89 -17.99 7.65
N GLU A 42 -7.78 -18.71 7.81
CA GLU A 42 -6.54 -18.16 8.39
C GLU A 42 -5.92 -17.07 7.50
N ARG A 43 -5.99 -17.23 6.17
CA ARG A 43 -5.56 -16.20 5.20
C ARG A 43 -6.45 -14.96 5.25
N ARG A 44 -7.73 -15.11 5.60
CA ARG A 44 -8.64 -13.99 5.81
C ARG A 44 -8.19 -13.14 6.99
N GLU A 45 -7.74 -13.76 8.08
CA GLU A 45 -7.20 -13.03 9.24
C GLU A 45 -5.97 -12.19 8.87
N LEU A 46 -5.08 -12.72 8.01
CA LEU A 46 -3.94 -11.95 7.49
C LEU A 46 -4.40 -10.73 6.68
N LEU A 47 -5.41 -10.91 5.81
CA LEU A 47 -6.01 -9.82 5.03
C LEU A 47 -6.64 -8.76 5.93
N GLU A 48 -7.42 -9.19 6.93
CA GLU A 48 -8.04 -8.28 7.90
C GLU A 48 -6.99 -7.50 8.69
N PHE A 49 -5.89 -8.15 9.07
CA PHE A 49 -4.77 -7.49 9.72
C PHE A 49 -4.15 -6.42 8.81
N VAL A 50 -3.74 -6.74 7.58
CA VAL A 50 -3.06 -5.74 6.72
C VAL A 50 -3.99 -4.62 6.24
N ASN A 51 -5.31 -4.78 6.34
CA ASN A 51 -6.32 -3.77 5.99
C ASN A 51 -6.74 -2.88 7.17
N GLY A 52 -6.22 -3.15 8.37
CA GLY A 52 -6.56 -2.41 9.58
C GLY A 52 -7.65 -3.12 10.38
N PRO A 53 -7.32 -3.66 11.57
CA PRO A 53 -8.27 -4.44 12.36
C PRO A 53 -9.45 -3.59 12.79
N LYS A 54 -10.62 -4.23 12.98
CA LYS A 54 -11.82 -3.54 13.45
C LYS A 54 -11.79 -3.14 14.93
N LYS A 55 -10.85 -3.69 15.71
CA LYS A 55 -10.89 -3.68 17.19
C LYS A 55 -10.66 -2.31 17.82
N ASP A 56 -11.35 -2.11 18.94
CA ASP A 56 -11.23 -0.99 19.87
C ASP A 56 -9.81 -0.88 20.42
N LEU A 57 -8.96 -0.10 19.74
CA LEU A 57 -7.60 0.16 20.21
C LEU A 57 -7.57 0.96 21.51
N LEU A 58 -8.71 1.53 21.91
CA LEU A 58 -8.88 2.29 23.14
C LEU A 58 -9.90 1.59 24.05
N VAL A 59 -9.54 1.45 25.32
CA VAL A 59 -10.37 0.80 26.34
C VAL A 59 -10.67 1.80 27.44
N ARG A 60 -11.94 1.89 27.85
CA ARG A 60 -12.30 2.64 29.06
C ARG A 60 -12.03 1.76 30.28
N SER A 61 -11.04 2.15 31.09
CA SER A 61 -10.82 1.55 32.40
C SER A 61 -11.60 2.31 33.47
N LYS A 62 -12.23 1.58 34.38
CA LYS A 62 -12.81 2.13 35.62
C LYS A 62 -11.72 2.17 36.69
N ASP A 63 -10.90 3.22 36.70
CA ASP A 63 -10.11 3.55 37.89
C ASP A 63 -10.93 4.52 38.76
N GLU A 64 -10.76 4.40 40.07
CA GLU A 64 -11.69 4.67 41.17
C GLU A 64 -12.32 6.08 41.30
N ARG A 65 -12.16 7.00 40.34
CA ARG A 65 -12.85 8.32 40.34
C ARG A 65 -13.33 8.84 38.98
N HIS A 66 -12.76 8.39 37.85
CA HIS A 66 -13.20 8.77 36.49
C HIS A 66 -12.84 7.66 35.49
N ALA A 67 -13.68 7.42 34.47
CA ALA A 67 -13.33 6.51 33.38
C ALA A 67 -12.11 7.08 32.62
N VAL A 68 -10.98 6.37 32.65
CA VAL A 68 -9.77 6.78 31.94
C VAL A 68 -9.70 6.03 30.60
N LEU A 69 -9.64 6.78 29.50
CA LEU A 69 -9.42 6.20 28.18
C LEU A 69 -7.96 5.75 28.06
N ARG A 70 -7.75 4.44 27.99
CA ARG A 70 -6.43 3.80 27.86
C ARG A 70 -6.22 3.31 26.44
N GLY A 71 -4.98 3.27 26.00
CA GLY A 71 -4.64 2.86 24.63
C GLY A 71 -3.17 2.51 24.45
N PRO A 72 -2.69 2.43 23.20
CA PRO A 72 -1.29 2.16 22.88
C PRO A 72 -0.31 3.07 23.61
N THR A 73 0.90 2.55 23.83
CA THR A 73 2.04 3.25 24.42
C THR A 73 3.13 3.48 23.38
N ALA A 74 4.16 4.26 23.74
CA ALA A 74 5.32 4.46 22.87
C ALA A 74 6.02 3.15 22.47
N GLU A 75 5.92 2.11 23.29
CA GLU A 75 6.55 0.78 23.08
C GLU A 75 5.64 -0.22 22.35
N SER A 76 4.43 0.19 21.97
CA SER A 76 3.52 -0.66 21.21
C SER A 76 4.11 -1.05 19.85
N LYS A 77 3.58 -2.11 19.24
CA LYS A 77 4.00 -2.64 17.93
C LYS A 77 2.82 -2.76 16.96
N GLY A 78 3.08 -3.01 15.67
CA GLY A 78 2.05 -3.21 14.65
C GLY A 78 1.08 -2.02 14.55
N TRP A 79 -0.22 -2.30 14.43
CA TRP A 79 -1.26 -1.28 14.34
C TRP A 79 -1.35 -0.36 15.56
N HIS A 80 -1.05 -0.86 16.76
CA HIS A 80 -1.02 -0.03 17.96
C HIS A 80 0.10 1.02 17.87
N LYS A 81 1.28 0.65 17.34
CA LYS A 81 2.38 1.62 17.10
C LYS A 81 2.02 2.63 16.02
N LYS A 82 1.45 2.17 14.90
CA LYS A 82 1.01 3.05 13.81
C LYS A 82 0.00 4.08 14.33
N PHE A 83 -1.00 3.64 15.09
CA PHE A 83 -1.98 4.52 15.70
C PHE A 83 -1.37 5.49 16.73
N TYR A 84 -0.44 5.02 17.57
CA TYR A 84 0.32 5.88 18.49
C TYR A 84 1.05 7.00 17.73
N CYS A 85 1.80 6.66 16.67
CA CYS A 85 2.58 7.64 15.91
C CYS A 85 1.68 8.68 15.23
N GLU A 86 0.55 8.28 14.65
CA GLU A 86 -0.40 9.23 14.05
C GLU A 86 -1.09 10.10 15.13
N ALA A 87 -1.36 9.55 16.32
CA ALA A 87 -1.89 10.33 17.43
C ALA A 87 -0.87 11.33 18.00
N GLU A 88 0.41 10.96 18.06
CA GLU A 88 1.49 11.85 18.42
C GLU A 88 1.66 12.98 17.39
N ALA A 89 1.60 12.65 16.09
CA ALA A 89 1.58 13.64 15.01
C ALA A 89 0.35 14.57 15.10
N ALA A 90 -0.81 14.05 15.49
CA ALA A 90 -2.01 14.85 15.74
C ALA A 90 -1.84 15.86 16.89
N LEU A 91 -0.94 15.62 17.85
CA LEU A 91 -0.60 16.61 18.90
C LEU A 91 0.36 17.70 18.39
N ALA A 92 1.07 17.47 17.28
CA ALA A 92 1.90 18.49 16.65
C ALA A 92 1.06 19.55 15.95
N ASP A 93 -0.08 19.16 15.35
CA ASP A 93 -1.10 20.06 14.80
C ASP A 93 -2.51 19.69 15.33
N PRO A 94 -2.83 20.07 16.58
CA PRO A 94 -4.10 19.72 17.21
C PRO A 94 -5.29 20.37 16.52
N LYS A 95 -5.10 21.51 15.85
CA LYS A 95 -6.18 22.16 15.11
C LYS A 95 -6.56 21.33 13.89
N ALA A 96 -5.59 20.89 13.08
CA ALA A 96 -5.85 20.04 11.92
C ALA A 96 -6.41 18.66 12.31
N ALA A 97 -5.96 18.10 13.44
CA ALA A 97 -6.50 16.86 13.99
C ALA A 97 -7.94 17.00 14.55
N GLY A 98 -8.47 18.22 14.61
CA GLY A 98 -9.85 18.50 14.98
C GLY A 98 -10.10 18.55 16.48
N PHE A 99 -9.09 18.90 17.28
CA PHE A 99 -9.30 19.32 18.66
C PHE A 99 -10.08 20.65 18.71
N SER A 100 -10.89 20.85 19.76
CA SER A 100 -11.60 22.12 19.94
C SER A 100 -10.64 23.24 20.33
N LYS A 101 -10.99 24.50 20.05
CA LYS A 101 -10.12 25.67 20.34
C LYS A 101 -9.54 25.66 21.77
N PRO A 102 -10.31 25.38 22.85
CA PRO A 102 -9.74 25.32 24.20
C PRO A 102 -8.73 24.18 24.39
N LYS A 103 -8.98 23.01 23.79
CA LYS A 103 -8.09 21.85 23.87
C LYS A 103 -6.81 22.10 23.07
N THR A 104 -6.92 22.68 21.87
CA THR A 104 -5.80 23.11 21.03
C THR A 104 -4.86 24.03 21.81
N ALA A 105 -5.39 25.12 22.39
CA ALA A 105 -4.59 26.08 23.15
C ALA A 105 -3.87 25.42 24.34
N LYS A 106 -4.54 24.49 25.04
CA LYS A 106 -3.93 23.76 26.16
C LYS A 106 -2.80 22.82 25.72
N ILE A 107 -2.97 22.11 24.60
CA ILE A 107 -1.94 21.23 24.04
C ILE A 107 -0.76 22.05 23.50
N GLU A 108 -1.01 23.19 22.88
CA GLU A 108 0.05 24.08 22.38
C GLU A 108 0.84 24.73 23.51
N ALA A 109 0.18 25.08 24.62
CA ALA A 109 0.83 25.64 25.79
C ALA A 109 1.78 24.66 26.50
N ASP A 110 1.44 23.37 26.54
CA ASP A 110 2.32 22.33 27.10
C ASP A 110 2.21 21.01 26.31
N ARG A 111 2.82 20.97 25.13
CA ARG A 111 2.79 19.78 24.28
C ARG A 111 3.47 18.58 24.94
N LYS A 112 4.50 18.83 25.76
CA LYS A 112 5.28 17.78 26.44
C LYS A 112 4.43 16.98 27.42
N TRP A 113 3.53 17.64 28.14
CA TRP A 113 2.57 16.96 29.01
C TRP A 113 1.65 16.02 28.21
N ALA A 114 1.09 16.49 27.10
CA ALA A 114 0.16 15.70 26.28
C ALA A 114 0.85 14.49 25.66
N THR A 115 2.05 14.67 25.10
CA THR A 115 2.83 13.56 24.53
C THR A 115 3.29 12.58 25.60
N ALA A 116 3.70 13.04 26.79
CA ALA A 116 4.05 12.17 27.90
C ALA A 116 2.85 11.37 28.43
N ALA A 117 1.66 11.95 28.44
CA ALA A 117 0.42 11.25 28.80
C ALA A 117 0.11 10.15 27.77
N LEU A 118 0.18 10.49 26.47
CA LEU A 118 -0.03 9.55 25.37
C LEU A 118 0.99 8.39 25.42
N ALA A 119 2.27 8.70 25.64
CA ALA A 119 3.36 7.72 25.74
C ALA A 119 3.12 6.67 26.84
N LYS A 120 2.47 7.08 27.94
CA LYS A 120 2.06 6.21 29.06
C LYS A 120 0.70 5.52 28.85
N GLY A 121 0.11 5.65 27.67
CA GLY A 121 -1.18 5.05 27.34
C GLY A 121 -2.37 5.76 27.99
N ASN A 122 -2.22 7.00 28.46
CA ASN A 122 -3.34 7.83 28.88
C ASN A 122 -3.86 8.62 27.66
N TRP A 123 -4.88 8.09 26.98
CA TRP A 123 -5.52 8.71 25.82
C TRP A 123 -6.69 9.63 26.21
N GLY A 124 -7.07 9.62 27.48
CA GLY A 124 -8.11 10.46 28.09
C GLY A 124 -7.53 11.62 28.90
N PHE A 125 -6.34 12.11 28.56
CA PHE A 125 -5.68 13.20 29.27
C PHE A 125 -6.45 14.54 29.21
N LEU A 126 -7.42 14.65 28.30
CA LEU A 126 -8.50 15.64 28.29
C LEU A 126 -9.85 14.93 28.14
N PRO A 127 -10.95 15.55 28.60
CA PRO A 127 -12.29 15.00 28.41
C PRO A 127 -12.67 14.93 26.93
N ASP A 128 -13.55 13.99 26.58
CA ASP A 128 -14.20 13.87 25.26
C ASP A 128 -13.23 13.86 24.06
N LEU A 129 -12.24 12.98 24.10
CA LEU A 129 -11.26 12.81 23.01
C LEU A 129 -11.57 11.64 22.08
N GLU A 130 -12.56 10.81 22.39
CA GLU A 130 -12.91 9.60 21.65
C GLU A 130 -13.16 9.89 20.17
N LYS A 131 -13.94 10.92 19.84
CA LYS A 131 -14.22 11.33 18.46
C LYS A 131 -13.00 11.90 17.73
N VAL A 132 -12.04 12.46 18.46
CA VAL A 132 -10.76 12.89 17.88
C VAL A 132 -9.97 11.65 17.50
N TRP A 133 -9.83 10.71 18.43
CA TRP A 133 -9.08 9.48 18.22
C TRP A 133 -9.70 8.53 17.20
N GLU A 134 -11.03 8.49 17.10
CA GLU A 134 -11.72 7.75 16.03
C GLU A 134 -11.35 8.30 14.64
N ARG A 135 -11.30 9.63 14.48
CA ARG A 135 -10.86 10.25 13.22
C ARG A 135 -9.39 9.97 12.93
N VAL A 136 -8.51 10.12 13.94
CA VAL A 136 -7.09 9.77 13.80
C VAL A 136 -6.92 8.30 13.44
N TRP A 137 -7.72 7.40 14.01
CA TRP A 137 -7.69 5.98 13.68
C TRP A 137 -8.11 5.71 12.23
N LEU A 138 -9.20 6.33 11.77
CA LEU A 138 -9.64 6.20 10.37
C LEU A 138 -8.56 6.69 9.40
N GLU A 139 -7.89 7.79 9.71
CA GLU A 139 -6.77 8.30 8.90
C GLU A 139 -5.54 7.38 8.97
N THR A 140 -5.24 6.82 10.15
CA THR A 140 -4.20 5.80 10.32
C THR A 140 -4.46 4.62 9.40
N LYS A 141 -5.69 4.09 9.38
CA LYS A 141 -6.05 3.00 8.46
C LYS A 141 -5.90 3.41 7.00
N ARG A 142 -6.37 4.59 6.61
CA ARG A 142 -6.25 5.08 5.23
C ARG A 142 -4.80 5.17 4.76
N LYS A 143 -3.90 5.65 5.62
CA LYS A 143 -2.49 5.84 5.31
C LYS A 143 -1.71 4.54 5.27
N HIS A 144 -2.04 3.60 6.16
CA HIS A 144 -1.20 2.40 6.38
C HIS A 144 -1.78 1.10 5.80
N ALA A 145 -3.09 0.99 5.57
CA ALA A 145 -3.69 -0.23 5.04
C ALA A 145 -3.16 -0.59 3.64
N LEU A 146 -2.93 -1.89 3.40
CA LEU A 146 -2.43 -2.35 2.10
C LEU A 146 -3.51 -2.54 1.04
N ASN A 147 -4.73 -2.91 1.44
CA ASN A 147 -5.87 -3.18 0.56
C ASN A 147 -5.56 -4.10 -0.64
N PRO A 148 -4.90 -5.26 -0.43
CA PRO A 148 -4.65 -6.20 -1.52
C PRO A 148 -5.96 -6.83 -2.01
N ASP A 149 -5.95 -7.34 -3.23
CA ASP A 149 -7.07 -8.13 -3.77
C ASP A 149 -7.25 -9.41 -2.93
N ALA A 150 -8.34 -9.45 -2.16
CA ALA A 150 -8.67 -10.55 -1.27
C ALA A 150 -8.86 -11.86 -2.03
N GLN A 151 -9.42 -11.84 -3.25
CA GLN A 151 -9.66 -13.06 -4.01
C GLN A 151 -8.36 -13.77 -4.37
N VAL A 152 -7.30 -13.01 -4.64
CA VAL A 152 -5.97 -13.56 -4.96
C VAL A 152 -5.36 -14.24 -3.74
N THR A 153 -5.54 -13.66 -2.55
CA THR A 153 -4.90 -14.16 -1.33
C THR A 153 -5.64 -15.34 -0.71
N LEU A 154 -6.97 -15.36 -0.81
CA LEU A 154 -7.85 -16.39 -0.25
C LEU A 154 -7.88 -17.68 -1.09
N ASP A 155 -7.60 -17.59 -2.39
CA ASP A 155 -7.61 -18.73 -3.29
C ASP A 155 -6.35 -19.60 -3.13
N LEU A 156 -6.52 -20.82 -2.63
CA LEU A 156 -5.44 -21.78 -2.37
C LEU A 156 -4.86 -22.40 -3.65
N ALA A 157 -5.61 -22.37 -4.76
CA ALA A 157 -5.23 -22.97 -6.03
C ALA A 157 -5.02 -21.91 -7.14
N ARG A 158 -4.81 -20.65 -6.75
CA ARG A 158 -4.67 -19.53 -7.68
C ARG A 158 -3.49 -19.76 -8.63
N LEU A 159 -3.77 -19.66 -9.92
CA LEU A 159 -2.71 -19.54 -10.92
C LEU A 159 -2.11 -18.13 -10.87
N ILE A 160 -0.81 -18.07 -10.60
CA ILE A 160 -0.05 -16.82 -10.53
C ILE A 160 0.85 -16.73 -11.76
N ARG A 161 0.94 -15.54 -12.34
CA ARG A 161 1.80 -15.31 -13.51
C ARG A 161 3.26 -15.60 -13.16
N LEU A 162 3.91 -16.38 -14.01
CA LEU A 162 5.33 -16.72 -13.85
C LEU A 162 6.19 -15.46 -14.07
N PRO A 163 7.09 -15.09 -13.13
CA PRO A 163 8.04 -14.01 -13.36
C PRO A 163 8.90 -14.29 -14.61
N GLY A 164 9.09 -13.25 -15.43
CA GLY A 164 9.76 -13.32 -16.73
C GLY A 164 8.84 -13.68 -17.91
N SER A 165 7.60 -14.12 -17.67
CA SER A 165 6.63 -14.35 -18.76
C SER A 165 6.10 -13.04 -19.36
N LEU A 166 5.59 -13.09 -20.60
CA LEU A 166 4.95 -11.95 -21.25
C LEU A 166 3.48 -11.81 -20.84
N HIS A 167 3.05 -10.57 -20.64
CA HIS A 167 1.65 -10.24 -20.41
C HIS A 167 0.94 -9.96 -21.74
N GLY A 168 -0.01 -10.81 -22.13
CA GLY A 168 -0.66 -10.75 -23.45
C GLY A 168 -1.40 -9.46 -23.77
N GLY A 169 -1.83 -8.68 -22.77
CA GLY A 169 -2.52 -7.40 -22.98
C GLY A 169 -1.63 -6.15 -23.06
N THR A 170 -0.30 -6.32 -23.01
CA THR A 170 0.68 -5.22 -23.03
C THR A 170 1.97 -5.57 -23.78
N GLY A 171 2.34 -6.85 -23.84
CA GLY A 171 3.66 -7.29 -24.32
C GLY A 171 4.79 -7.10 -23.30
N PHE A 172 4.50 -6.60 -22.09
CA PHE A 172 5.52 -6.39 -21.07
C PHE A 172 5.85 -7.68 -20.33
N ALA A 173 7.08 -7.78 -19.83
CA ALA A 173 7.49 -8.85 -18.96
C ALA A 173 6.87 -8.70 -17.56
N ALA A 174 6.48 -9.82 -16.97
CA ALA A 174 6.19 -9.92 -15.54
C ALA A 174 7.50 -9.85 -14.75
N ALA A 175 8.06 -8.65 -14.59
CA ALA A 175 9.41 -8.46 -14.09
C ALA A 175 9.49 -8.55 -12.56
N ILE A 176 10.56 -9.16 -12.05
CA ILE A 176 10.92 -9.07 -10.63
C ILE A 176 11.36 -7.63 -10.37
N VAL A 177 10.86 -7.04 -9.27
CA VAL A 177 11.23 -5.70 -8.83
C VAL A 177 12.33 -5.83 -7.79
N ASP A 178 13.55 -5.52 -8.19
CA ASP A 178 14.77 -5.64 -7.39
C ASP A 178 15.39 -4.28 -7.01
N ARG A 179 14.76 -3.19 -7.43
CA ARG A 179 15.23 -1.81 -7.24
C ARG A 179 14.09 -0.85 -6.88
N PRO A 180 14.36 0.18 -6.06
CA PRO A 180 13.32 1.13 -5.61
C PRO A 180 12.83 2.08 -6.72
N ASP A 181 13.66 2.35 -7.73
CA ASP A 181 13.37 3.22 -8.87
C ASP A 181 12.85 2.43 -10.10
N PHE A 182 12.23 1.27 -9.86
CA PHE A 182 11.68 0.43 -10.92
C PHE A 182 10.53 1.15 -11.65
N ASP A 183 10.81 1.54 -12.90
CA ASP A 183 9.83 2.05 -13.87
C ASP A 183 9.39 0.95 -14.85
N PRO A 184 8.13 0.48 -14.83
CA PRO A 184 7.64 -0.55 -15.75
C PRO A 184 7.75 -0.16 -17.23
N LEU A 185 7.63 1.14 -17.56
CA LEU A 185 7.67 1.63 -18.94
C LEU A 185 9.09 1.64 -19.51
N LYS A 186 10.10 1.32 -18.70
CA LYS A 186 11.51 1.22 -19.08
C LYS A 186 12.08 -0.16 -18.82
N HIS A 187 11.80 -0.71 -17.64
CA HIS A 187 12.44 -1.93 -17.15
C HIS A 187 11.64 -3.20 -17.42
N ALA A 188 10.34 -3.12 -17.74
CA ALA A 188 9.52 -4.29 -18.07
C ALA A 188 9.38 -4.52 -19.59
N LEU A 189 10.14 -3.80 -20.41
CA LEU A 189 10.09 -3.94 -21.86
C LEU A 189 10.82 -5.22 -22.29
N ALA A 190 10.08 -6.17 -22.85
CA ALA A 190 10.66 -7.41 -23.37
C ALA A 190 11.17 -7.27 -24.82
N PHE A 191 10.76 -6.22 -25.51
CA PHE A 191 11.05 -5.97 -26.92
C PHE A 191 11.91 -4.72 -27.08
N SER A 192 12.61 -4.63 -28.20
CA SER A 192 13.60 -3.57 -28.42
C SER A 192 12.95 -2.20 -28.60
N MET A 193 13.59 -1.18 -28.02
CA MET A 193 13.30 0.22 -28.35
C MET A 193 14.13 0.74 -29.54
N LYS A 194 15.09 -0.05 -30.03
CA LYS A 194 16.01 0.32 -31.12
C LYS A 194 15.60 -0.24 -32.47
N ARG A 195 14.99 -1.42 -32.48
CA ARG A 195 14.44 -2.06 -33.70
C ARG A 195 13.08 -1.42 -33.99
N THR A 196 12.80 -1.17 -35.27
CA THR A 196 11.53 -0.62 -35.73
C THR A 196 10.70 -1.66 -36.46
N GLU A 197 9.38 -1.48 -36.42
CA GLU A 197 8.38 -2.28 -37.10
C GLU A 197 7.36 -1.36 -37.77
N ALA A 198 6.90 -1.73 -38.95
CA ALA A 198 5.82 -1.04 -39.64
C ALA A 198 4.47 -1.45 -39.03
N VAL A 199 3.64 -0.46 -38.70
CA VAL A 199 2.30 -0.66 -38.14
C VAL A 199 1.28 0.20 -38.87
N ARG A 200 0.06 -0.31 -39.00
CA ARG A 200 -1.09 0.47 -39.48
C ARG A 200 -2.11 0.59 -38.36
N THR A 201 -2.61 1.80 -38.09
CA THR A 201 -3.65 2.05 -37.09
C THR A 201 -4.81 2.86 -37.68
N SER A 202 -6.03 2.64 -37.19
CA SER A 202 -7.21 3.40 -37.63
C SER A 202 -7.27 4.80 -37.02
N ASP A 203 -6.81 4.94 -35.77
CA ASP A 203 -6.80 6.20 -35.03
C ASP A 203 -5.37 6.64 -34.72
N ALA A 204 -5.22 7.90 -34.29
CA ALA A 204 -3.97 8.42 -33.77
C ALA A 204 -3.88 8.21 -32.24
N PHE A 205 -2.67 7.92 -31.75
CA PHE A 205 -2.38 7.67 -30.34
C PHE A 205 -1.11 8.40 -29.90
N ILE A 206 -1.06 8.81 -28.64
CA ILE A 206 0.18 9.19 -27.98
C ILE A 206 0.60 8.02 -27.10
N VAL A 207 1.79 7.49 -27.34
CA VAL A 207 2.36 6.36 -26.61
C VAL A 207 3.62 6.82 -25.90
N GLU A 208 3.66 6.65 -24.58
CA GLU A 208 4.85 6.89 -23.77
C GLU A 208 5.49 5.55 -23.40
N LEU A 209 6.70 5.31 -23.92
CA LEU A 209 7.43 4.07 -23.70
C LEU A 209 8.94 4.27 -23.83
N GLY A 210 9.71 3.70 -22.90
CA GLY A 210 11.17 3.87 -22.86
C GLY A 210 11.61 5.26 -22.41
N GLY A 211 10.74 6.02 -21.74
CA GLY A 211 11.02 7.40 -21.32
C GLY A 211 10.79 8.47 -22.40
N GLU A 212 10.20 8.09 -23.54
CA GLU A 212 9.89 9.00 -24.63
C GLU A 212 8.41 8.89 -25.00
N ALA A 213 7.77 10.04 -25.20
CA ALA A 213 6.44 10.13 -25.77
C ALA A 213 6.53 10.20 -27.30
N ARG A 214 5.71 9.41 -27.99
CA ARG A 214 5.64 9.37 -29.45
C ARG A 214 4.20 9.46 -29.93
N THR A 215 3.99 10.21 -30.99
CA THR A 215 2.69 10.30 -31.67
C THR A 215 2.65 9.28 -32.81
N VAL A 216 1.75 8.31 -32.71
CA VAL A 216 1.39 7.38 -33.78
C VAL A 216 0.19 7.97 -34.50
N LYS A 217 0.31 8.29 -35.78
CA LYS A 217 -0.80 8.88 -36.56
C LYS A 217 -1.73 7.77 -37.08
N ALA A 218 -2.95 8.11 -37.47
CA ALA A 218 -3.78 7.18 -38.24
C ALA A 218 -3.11 6.87 -39.59
N GLY A 219 -3.20 5.63 -40.05
CA GLY A 219 -2.51 5.12 -41.24
C GLY A 219 -1.22 4.37 -40.90
N GLU A 220 -0.27 4.36 -41.84
CA GLU A 220 1.00 3.64 -41.71
C GLU A 220 2.05 4.47 -40.95
N ASN A 221 2.72 3.82 -40.00
CA ASN A 221 3.78 4.40 -39.19
C ASN A 221 4.90 3.39 -39.02
N GLU A 222 6.12 3.87 -38.83
CA GLU A 222 7.24 3.06 -38.36
C GLU A 222 7.50 3.39 -36.89
N VAL A 223 7.43 2.39 -36.02
CA VAL A 223 7.52 2.57 -34.56
C VAL A 223 8.48 1.54 -33.95
N PRO A 224 9.05 1.79 -32.76
CA PRO A 224 9.86 0.78 -32.08
C PRO A 224 9.09 -0.53 -31.87
N GLU A 225 9.79 -1.67 -31.90
CA GLU A 225 9.22 -3.01 -31.75
C GLU A 225 8.34 -3.13 -30.48
N ALA A 226 8.79 -2.59 -29.35
CA ALA A 226 8.00 -2.59 -28.12
C ALA A 226 6.69 -1.78 -28.23
N VAL A 227 6.69 -0.69 -29.01
CA VAL A 227 5.48 0.10 -29.28
C VAL A 227 4.54 -0.67 -30.21
N ALA A 228 5.07 -1.31 -31.25
CA ALA A 228 4.27 -2.13 -32.16
C ALA A 228 3.56 -3.28 -31.42
N VAL A 229 4.29 -4.01 -30.56
CA VAL A 229 3.73 -5.09 -29.74
C VAL A 229 2.68 -4.54 -28.76
N LEU A 230 2.92 -3.39 -28.14
CA LEU A 230 1.93 -2.77 -27.26
C LEU A 230 0.64 -2.43 -28.01
N LEU A 231 0.73 -1.83 -29.20
CA LEU A 231 -0.43 -1.52 -30.03
C LEU A 231 -1.17 -2.78 -30.45
N ALA A 232 -0.46 -3.84 -30.85
CA ALA A 232 -1.04 -5.14 -31.17
C ALA A 232 -1.79 -5.73 -29.97
N ALA A 233 -1.14 -5.76 -28.79
CA ALA A 233 -1.71 -6.29 -27.56
C ALA A 233 -2.92 -5.49 -27.05
N LYS A 234 -3.05 -4.22 -27.46
CA LYS A 234 -4.20 -3.35 -27.18
C LYS A 234 -5.28 -3.41 -28.28
N GLY A 235 -5.09 -4.22 -29.32
CA GLY A 235 -6.02 -4.32 -30.45
C GLY A 235 -6.15 -2.99 -31.21
N LYS A 236 -5.05 -2.25 -31.35
CA LYS A 236 -5.02 -0.93 -32.01
C LYS A 236 -4.49 -0.96 -33.44
N LEU A 237 -4.01 -2.11 -33.89
CA LEU A 237 -3.62 -2.32 -35.28
C LEU A 237 -4.86 -2.55 -36.16
N ALA A 238 -4.81 -2.05 -37.39
CA ALA A 238 -5.86 -2.14 -38.40
C ALA A 238 -5.61 -3.28 -39.40
#